data_AF-A0A1F3CDK1-F1
#
_entry.id   AF-A0A1F3CDK1-F1
#
_cell.length_a   1.000
_cell.length_b   1.000
_cell.length_c   1.000
_cell.angle_alpha   90.00
_cell.angle_beta   90.00
_cell.angle_gamma   90.00
#
_symmetry.space_group_name_H-M   'P 1'
#
loop_
_entity.id
_entity.type
_entity.pdbx_description
1 polymer ?
#
loop_
_entity_poly.entity_id
_entity_poly.type
_entity_poly.pdbx_seq_one_letter_code
_entity_poly.pdbx_strand_id
1 'polypeptide(L)'
;MISFIKKTINQTFNFSISSKEETFELLEKRKSAKCKKAKFRRNTENPVIAYKFDEPKEKIMEKFPFFNDGNYKAMCDYILFYYKNHTCYIILCNLKSDNLHNNTDQFNAGNYFSNFIISTTKRCHPETNNIPIKLIKVLFSSKINRYGNNKPSNKPNSQNGIIPYLSNDKYCHICNLDAICN
;
A
#
# COMPACT_ATOMS: atom_id res chain seq x y z
N MET A 1 10.72 -13.57 6.54
CA MET A 1 9.61 -13.21 5.62
C MET A 1 10.03 -12.28 4.49
N ILE A 2 10.46 -11.04 4.76
CA ILE A 2 10.77 -10.05 3.70
C ILE A 2 11.78 -10.55 2.66
N SER A 3 12.83 -11.25 3.09
CA SER A 3 13.82 -11.85 2.18
C SER A 3 13.18 -12.87 1.22
N PHE A 4 12.20 -13.66 1.67
CA PHE A 4 11.47 -14.63 0.84
C PHE A 4 10.51 -13.95 -0.12
N ILE A 5 9.81 -12.89 0.32
CA ILE A 5 8.97 -12.07 -0.56
C ILE A 5 9.83 -11.47 -1.68
N LYS A 6 11.01 -10.92 -1.35
CA LYS A 6 11.97 -10.41 -2.34
C LYS A 6 12.41 -11.47 -3.37
N LYS A 7 12.53 -12.73 -2.96
CA LYS A 7 12.85 -13.86 -3.86
C LYS A 7 11.66 -14.28 -4.73
N THR A 8 10.44 -14.07 -4.22
CA THR A 8 9.19 -14.47 -4.89
C THR A 8 8.80 -13.51 -6.02
N ILE A 9 9.11 -12.22 -5.87
CA ILE A 9 8.71 -11.19 -6.84
C ILE A 9 9.89 -10.79 -7.72
N ASN A 10 9.62 -10.66 -9.03
CA ASN A 10 10.57 -10.12 -9.98
C ASN A 10 11.03 -8.71 -9.58
N GLN A 11 12.34 -8.48 -9.58
CA GLN A 11 12.97 -7.25 -9.06
C GLN A 11 12.49 -5.98 -9.78
N THR A 12 11.92 -6.10 -10.98
CA THR A 12 11.45 -4.99 -11.82
C THR A 12 10.39 -4.10 -11.16
N PHE A 13 9.61 -4.60 -10.18
CA PHE A 13 8.58 -3.82 -9.48
C PHE A 13 9.02 -3.33 -8.09
N ASN A 14 10.26 -3.61 -7.69
CA ASN A 14 10.76 -3.25 -6.37
C ASN A 14 11.11 -1.76 -6.31
N PHE A 15 10.48 -1.05 -5.39
CA PHE A 15 11.02 0.21 -4.88
C PHE A 15 11.96 -0.12 -3.71
N SER A 16 13.26 -0.05 -3.97
CA SER A 16 14.28 -0.34 -2.96
C SER A 16 14.34 0.78 -1.92
N ILE A 17 13.89 0.48 -0.71
CA ILE A 17 14.07 1.34 0.47
C ILE A 17 15.42 1.01 1.10
N SER A 18 16.25 2.02 1.36
CA SER A 18 17.53 1.85 2.05
C SER A 18 17.31 1.27 3.45
N SER A 19 18.08 0.24 3.81
CA SER A 19 17.98 -0.39 5.13
C SER A 19 18.36 0.54 6.27
N LYS A 20 19.17 1.58 5.99
CA LYS A 20 19.72 2.51 6.99
C LYS A 20 18.84 3.73 7.27
N GLU A 21 17.83 3.98 6.45
CA GLU A 21 16.98 5.15 6.58
C GLU A 21 15.80 4.87 7.53
N GLU A 22 15.73 5.65 8.62
CA GLU A 22 14.59 5.65 9.54
C GLU A 22 13.33 6.22 8.87
N THR A 23 13.52 7.16 7.94
CA THR A 23 12.45 7.84 7.20
C THR A 23 12.67 7.70 5.71
N PHE A 24 11.62 7.38 4.96
CA PHE A 24 11.66 7.29 3.50
C PHE A 24 10.43 7.92 2.86
N GLU A 25 10.55 8.29 1.58
CA GLU A 25 9.47 8.91 0.81
C GLU A 25 9.08 8.07 -0.41
N LEU A 26 7.79 7.96 -0.66
CA LEU A 26 7.22 7.39 -1.88
C LEU A 26 6.72 8.55 -2.75
N LEU A 27 7.19 8.64 -4.00
CA LEU A 27 6.99 9.81 -4.87
C LEU A 27 6.04 9.54 -6.05
N GLU A 28 5.02 10.39 -6.18
CA GLU A 28 4.17 10.50 -7.37
C GLU A 28 4.85 11.42 -8.40
N LYS A 29 5.13 10.87 -9.59
CA LYS A 29 5.92 11.54 -10.64
C LYS A 29 5.07 12.45 -11.52
N ARG A 30 3.74 12.26 -11.56
CA ARG A 30 2.84 13.06 -12.39
C ARG A 30 2.88 14.53 -11.97
N LYS A 31 3.28 15.41 -12.89
CA LYS A 31 3.36 16.87 -12.66
C LYS A 31 2.05 17.48 -12.17
N SER A 32 0.91 16.95 -12.60
CA SER A 32 -0.43 17.41 -12.24
C SER A 32 -0.93 16.91 -10.88
N ALA A 33 -0.21 16.01 -10.21
CA ALA A 33 -0.60 15.50 -8.91
C ALA A 33 -0.40 16.56 -7.82
N LYS A 34 -1.44 16.81 -7.02
CA LYS A 34 -1.38 17.68 -5.83
C LYS A 34 -0.79 16.96 -4.62
N CYS A 35 -1.00 15.65 -4.53
CA CYS A 35 -0.37 14.79 -3.53
C CYS A 35 0.87 14.14 -4.15
N LYS A 36 2.04 14.77 -3.99
CA LYS A 36 3.28 14.35 -4.66
C LYS A 36 4.08 13.30 -3.90
N LYS A 37 3.87 13.16 -2.60
CA LYS A 37 4.65 12.24 -1.79
C LYS A 37 3.91 11.65 -0.62
N ALA A 38 4.34 10.48 -0.18
CA ALA A 38 3.96 9.88 1.08
C ALA A 38 5.22 9.63 1.91
N LYS A 39 5.27 10.21 3.12
CA LYS A 39 6.43 10.11 4.00
C LYS A 39 6.16 9.10 5.10
N PHE A 40 7.09 8.17 5.28
CA PHE A 40 7.00 7.10 6.26
C PHE A 40 8.19 7.14 7.21
N ARG A 41 7.96 6.72 8.45
CA ARG A 41 9.01 6.46 9.45
C ARG A 41 8.89 5.03 9.95
N ARG A 42 10.02 4.39 10.25
CA ARG A 42 10.12 3.06 10.84
C ARG A 42 11.33 2.93 11.75
N ASN A 43 11.32 1.96 12.65
CA ASN A 43 12.53 1.38 13.22
C ASN A 43 13.32 0.68 12.08
N THR A 44 14.59 1.04 11.95
CA THR A 44 15.50 0.55 10.90
C THR A 44 15.76 -0.96 11.00
N GLU A 45 15.63 -1.54 12.20
CA GLU A 45 15.76 -2.98 12.45
C GLU A 45 14.63 -3.80 11.81
N ASN A 46 13.45 -3.20 11.63
CA ASN A 46 12.29 -3.86 11.05
C ASN A 46 12.32 -3.72 9.52
N PRO A 47 12.55 -4.80 8.75
CA PRO A 47 12.73 -4.70 7.32
C PRO A 47 11.43 -4.31 6.62
N VAL A 48 11.57 -3.45 5.61
CA VAL A 48 10.49 -3.00 4.74
C VAL A 48 10.89 -3.16 3.28
N ILE A 49 9.91 -3.49 2.45
CA ILE A 49 10.00 -3.35 0.99
C ILE A 49 8.76 -2.64 0.49
N ALA A 50 8.92 -1.83 -0.55
CA ALA A 50 7.82 -1.19 -1.22
C ALA A 50 7.76 -1.67 -2.68
N TYR A 51 6.55 -1.85 -3.16
CA TYR A 51 6.23 -2.12 -4.55
C TYR A 51 5.51 -0.91 -5.09
N LYS A 52 5.96 -0.44 -6.25
CA LYS A 52 5.28 0.62 -6.99
C LYS A 52 4.78 0.06 -8.31
N PHE A 53 3.53 0.35 -8.62
CA PHE A 53 2.97 0.03 -9.92
C PHE A 53 3.10 1.27 -10.81
N ASP A 54 4.30 1.53 -11.33
CA ASP A 54 4.57 2.66 -12.23
C ASP A 54 4.06 2.37 -13.67
N GLU A 55 3.11 3.21 -14.09
CA GLU A 55 2.77 3.67 -15.46
C GLU A 55 2.41 2.64 -16.58
N PRO A 56 2.18 3.12 -17.83
CA PRO A 56 0.89 3.58 -18.32
C PRO A 56 0.38 2.68 -19.47
N LYS A 57 -0.90 2.81 -19.83
CA LYS A 57 -1.59 2.17 -20.98
C LYS A 57 -2.19 0.78 -20.75
N GLU A 58 -1.50 -0.14 -20.08
CA GLU A 58 -2.05 -1.50 -19.90
C GLU A 58 -3.00 -1.58 -18.70
N LYS A 59 -4.13 -2.25 -18.89
CA LYS A 59 -5.06 -2.52 -17.80
C LYS A 59 -4.40 -3.47 -16.81
N ILE A 60 -4.71 -3.32 -15.53
CA ILE A 60 -4.18 -4.22 -14.49
C ILE A 60 -4.48 -5.69 -14.75
N MET A 61 -5.60 -5.99 -15.41
CA MET A 61 -5.99 -7.34 -15.82
C MET A 61 -5.06 -7.92 -16.91
N GLU A 62 -4.48 -7.07 -17.75
CA GLU A 62 -3.50 -7.48 -18.77
C GLU A 62 -2.16 -7.84 -18.10
N LYS A 63 -1.76 -7.09 -17.07
CA LYS A 63 -0.55 -7.37 -16.28
C LYS A 63 -0.70 -8.58 -15.35
N PHE A 64 -1.92 -8.82 -14.85
CA PHE A 64 -2.19 -9.83 -13.84
C PHE A 64 -3.50 -10.58 -14.19
N PRO A 65 -3.41 -11.65 -15.00
CA PRO A 65 -4.57 -12.38 -15.52
C PRO A 65 -5.44 -13.03 -14.43
N PHE A 66 -4.93 -13.17 -13.21
CA PHE A 66 -5.68 -13.71 -12.08
C PHE A 66 -6.72 -12.72 -11.50
N PHE A 67 -6.83 -11.50 -12.03
CA PHE A 67 -7.90 -10.55 -11.68
C PHE A 67 -9.22 -10.77 -12.45
N ASN A 68 -9.34 -11.84 -13.25
CA ASN A 68 -10.48 -12.07 -14.16
C ASN A 68 -11.87 -12.01 -13.50
N ASP A 69 -11.99 -12.24 -12.19
CA ASP A 69 -13.28 -12.20 -11.48
C ASP A 69 -13.69 -10.79 -11.00
N GLY A 70 -12.87 -9.76 -11.22
CA GLY A 70 -13.15 -8.40 -10.77
C GLY A 70 -12.92 -7.34 -11.84
N ASN A 71 -13.87 -6.40 -11.96
CA ASN A 71 -13.73 -5.19 -12.79
C ASN A 71 -12.76 -4.16 -12.17
N TYR A 72 -11.55 -4.61 -11.79
CA TYR A 72 -10.52 -3.75 -11.22
C TYR A 72 -9.86 -2.94 -12.34
N LYS A 73 -10.06 -1.61 -12.30
CA LYS A 73 -9.48 -0.69 -13.31
C LYS A 73 -8.07 -0.21 -12.93
N ALA A 74 -7.68 -0.32 -11.65
CA ALA A 74 -6.41 0.16 -11.14
C ALA A 74 -6.04 -0.50 -9.80
N MET A 75 -4.74 -0.52 -9.48
CA MET A 75 -4.18 -0.90 -8.18
C MET A 75 -4.10 0.32 -7.26
N CYS A 76 -3.82 0.09 -5.98
CA CYS A 76 -3.23 1.13 -5.15
C CYS A 76 -1.84 1.55 -5.65
N ASP A 77 -1.46 2.80 -5.40
CA ASP A 77 -0.21 3.38 -5.92
C ASP A 77 1.04 2.62 -5.40
N TYR A 78 1.00 2.19 -4.13
CA TYR A 78 2.06 1.42 -3.50
C TYR A 78 1.54 0.29 -2.61
N ILE A 79 2.33 -0.77 -2.51
CA ILE A 79 2.15 -1.85 -1.52
C ILE A 79 3.47 -2.00 -0.75
N LEU A 80 3.42 -1.88 0.58
CA LEU A 80 4.59 -2.12 1.42
C LEU A 80 4.42 -3.42 2.19
N PHE A 81 5.48 -4.21 2.25
CA PHE A 81 5.58 -5.33 3.19
C PHE A 81 6.55 -4.93 4.28
N TYR A 82 6.06 -4.92 5.52
CA TYR A 82 6.80 -4.53 6.70
C TYR A 82 6.77 -5.66 7.72
N TYR A 83 7.92 -6.10 8.20
CA TYR A 83 7.99 -7.20 9.14
C TYR A 83 8.45 -6.71 10.51
N LYS A 84 7.59 -6.89 11.51
CA LYS A 84 7.79 -6.43 12.89
C LYS A 84 7.17 -7.45 13.83
N ASN A 85 7.86 -7.75 14.93
CA ASN A 85 7.35 -8.65 15.99
C ASN A 85 6.76 -9.97 15.45
N HIS A 86 7.51 -10.59 14.52
CA HIS A 86 7.15 -11.88 13.90
C HIS A 86 5.86 -11.85 13.05
N THR A 87 5.34 -10.66 12.77
CA THR A 87 4.15 -10.45 11.95
C THR A 87 4.54 -9.73 10.65
N CYS A 88 3.98 -10.17 9.53
CA CYS A 88 4.09 -9.44 8.27
C CYS A 88 2.89 -8.51 8.10
N TYR A 89 3.15 -7.22 8.08
CA TYR A 89 2.17 -6.19 7.79
C TYR A 89 2.21 -5.88 6.29
N ILE A 90 1.03 -5.85 5.68
CA ILE A 90 0.80 -5.41 4.30
C ILE A 90 0.16 -4.02 4.38
N ILE A 91 0.88 -3.00 3.95
CA ILE A 91 0.39 -1.63 3.92
C ILE A 91 0.03 -1.28 2.49
N LEU A 92 -1.26 -1.17 2.20
CA LEU A 92 -1.76 -0.67 0.93
C LEU A 92 -1.82 0.85 1.00
N CYS A 93 -1.15 1.54 0.08
CA CYS A 93 -0.98 2.98 0.13
C CYS A 93 -1.45 3.64 -1.17
N ASN A 94 -2.31 4.65 -1.02
CA ASN A 94 -2.77 5.50 -2.12
C ASN A 94 -2.37 6.97 -1.90
N LEU A 95 -2.03 7.66 -2.99
CA LEU A 95 -1.73 9.09 -3.06
C LEU A 95 -2.82 9.76 -3.91
N LYS A 96 -3.66 10.60 -3.31
CA LYS A 96 -4.83 11.19 -3.99
C LYS A 96 -4.86 12.71 -3.87
N SER A 97 -5.12 13.38 -4.99
CA SER A 97 -5.29 14.84 -5.00
C SER A 97 -6.63 15.24 -4.38
N ASP A 98 -7.75 15.00 -5.07
CA ASP A 98 -9.09 15.41 -4.62
C ASP A 98 -10.16 14.31 -4.74
N ASN A 99 -9.99 13.35 -5.65
CA ASN A 99 -11.01 12.32 -5.93
C ASN A 99 -10.69 11.00 -5.22
N LEU A 100 -11.65 10.52 -4.42
CA LEU A 100 -11.57 9.30 -3.62
C LEU A 100 -12.46 8.17 -4.14
N HIS A 101 -13.22 8.40 -5.22
CA HIS A 101 -14.33 7.54 -5.63
C HIS A 101 -13.91 6.09 -5.95
N ASN A 102 -12.65 5.85 -6.32
CA ASN A 102 -12.12 4.52 -6.66
C ASN A 102 -11.15 3.94 -5.62
N ASN A 103 -11.04 4.56 -4.44
CA ASN A 103 -10.02 4.19 -3.46
C ASN A 103 -10.22 2.76 -2.91
N THR A 104 -11.48 2.39 -2.64
CA THR A 104 -11.83 1.06 -2.12
C THR A 104 -11.50 -0.04 -3.14
N ASP A 105 -11.84 0.15 -4.42
CA ASP A 105 -11.54 -0.83 -5.47
C ASP A 105 -10.04 -1.02 -5.65
N GLN A 106 -9.27 0.06 -5.60
CA GLN A 106 -7.81 0.02 -5.65
C GLN A 106 -7.20 -0.73 -4.45
N PHE A 107 -7.72 -0.52 -3.24
CA PHE A 107 -7.30 -1.30 -2.07
C PHE A 107 -7.71 -2.76 -2.17
N ASN A 108 -8.87 -3.07 -2.74
CA ASN A 108 -9.29 -4.46 -2.94
C ASN A 108 -8.36 -5.15 -3.94
N ALA A 109 -8.06 -4.53 -5.08
CA ALA A 109 -7.08 -5.02 -6.04
C ALA A 109 -5.71 -5.23 -5.37
N GLY A 110 -5.25 -4.26 -4.56
CA GLY A 110 -4.00 -4.34 -3.80
C GLY A 110 -3.98 -5.52 -2.81
N ASN A 111 -5.10 -5.78 -2.14
CA ASN A 111 -5.26 -6.92 -1.24
C ASN A 111 -5.15 -8.26 -1.99
N TYR A 112 -5.87 -8.41 -3.10
CA TYR A 112 -5.79 -9.62 -3.94
C TYR A 112 -4.37 -9.87 -4.45
N PHE A 113 -3.70 -8.84 -4.96
CA PHE A 113 -2.30 -8.95 -5.36
C PHE A 113 -1.41 -9.38 -4.20
N SER A 114 -1.53 -8.71 -3.05
CA SER A 114 -0.71 -9.02 -1.89
C SER A 114 -0.94 -10.45 -1.39
N ASN A 115 -2.19 -10.94 -1.42
CA ASN A 115 -2.51 -12.32 -1.06
C ASN A 115 -1.92 -13.32 -2.05
N PHE A 116 -1.92 -13.03 -3.34
CA PHE A 116 -1.24 -13.84 -4.35
C PHE A 116 0.25 -13.96 -4.04
N ILE A 117 0.91 -12.85 -3.71
CA ILE A 117 2.32 -12.82 -3.32
C ILE A 117 2.55 -13.66 -2.06
N ILE A 118 1.82 -13.39 -0.98
CA ILE A 118 2.00 -14.09 0.29
C ILE A 118 1.75 -15.59 0.13
N SER A 119 0.70 -15.98 -0.59
CA SER A 119 0.38 -17.39 -0.83
C SER A 119 1.49 -18.07 -1.65
N THR A 120 2.04 -17.38 -2.64
CA THR A 120 3.17 -17.89 -3.43
C THR A 120 4.42 -18.00 -2.56
N THR A 121 4.74 -17.00 -1.75
CA THR A 121 5.87 -17.05 -0.81
C THR A 121 5.73 -18.22 0.16
N LYS A 122 4.54 -18.42 0.75
CA LYS A 122 4.25 -19.54 1.67
C LYS A 122 4.38 -20.90 0.99
N ARG A 123 3.91 -21.02 -0.26
CA ARG A 123 4.04 -22.25 -1.06
C ARG A 123 5.50 -22.56 -1.40
N CYS A 124 6.30 -21.56 -1.77
CA CYS A 124 7.71 -21.73 -2.11
C CYS A 124 8.63 -21.85 -0.88
N HIS A 125 8.19 -21.32 0.26
CA HIS A 125 8.93 -21.27 1.52
C HIS A 125 8.01 -21.67 2.69
N PRO A 126 7.75 -22.97 2.88
CA PRO A 126 6.81 -23.48 3.89
C PRO A 126 7.14 -23.07 5.33
N GLU A 127 8.40 -22.75 5.63
CA GLU A 127 8.83 -22.22 6.93
C GLU A 127 8.16 -20.88 7.28
N THR A 128 7.57 -20.19 6.30
CA THR A 128 6.83 -18.94 6.50
C THR A 128 5.33 -19.14 6.78
N ASN A 129 4.82 -20.38 6.77
CA ASN A 129 3.39 -20.66 6.89
C ASN A 129 2.76 -20.11 8.18
N ASN A 130 3.50 -20.21 9.29
CA ASN A 130 3.04 -19.78 10.62
C ASN A 130 3.16 -18.27 10.86
N ILE A 131 3.72 -17.51 9.92
CA ILE A 131 3.87 -16.06 10.05
C ILE A 131 2.48 -15.40 9.91
N PRO A 132 2.00 -14.67 10.93
CA PRO A 132 0.75 -13.92 10.85
C PRO A 132 0.84 -12.79 9.83
N ILE A 133 -0.28 -12.52 9.16
CA ILE A 133 -0.40 -11.49 8.14
C ILE A 133 -1.47 -10.49 8.59
N LYS A 134 -1.15 -9.20 8.62
CA LYS A 134 -2.09 -8.13 8.94
C LYS A 134 -2.12 -7.11 7.80
N LEU A 135 -3.30 -6.67 7.40
CA LEU A 135 -3.49 -5.70 6.33
C LEU A 135 -3.88 -4.34 6.89
N ILE A 136 -3.21 -3.29 6.40
CA ILE A 136 -3.45 -1.89 6.80
C ILE A 136 -3.64 -1.06 5.53
N LYS A 137 -4.65 -0.19 5.53
CA LYS A 137 -4.94 0.73 4.42
C LYS A 137 -4.57 2.14 4.82
N VAL A 138 -3.72 2.78 4.03
CA VAL A 138 -3.23 4.13 4.26
C VAL A 138 -3.54 5.01 3.06
N LEU A 139 -4.03 6.22 3.31
CA LEU A 139 -4.28 7.20 2.27
C LEU A 139 -3.54 8.49 2.57
N PHE A 140 -2.67 8.90 1.67
CA PHE A 140 -2.14 10.26 1.61
C PHE A 140 -3.00 11.09 0.67
N SER A 141 -3.43 12.27 1.11
CA SER A 141 -4.23 13.16 0.28
C SER A 141 -3.88 14.63 0.45
N SER A 142 -4.05 15.41 -0.62
CA SER A 142 -3.78 16.86 -0.60
C SER A 142 -4.72 17.65 0.31
N LYS A 143 -5.84 17.04 0.71
CA LYS A 143 -6.81 17.55 1.69
C LYS A 143 -7.11 16.46 2.71
N ILE A 144 -7.25 16.84 3.98
CA ILE A 144 -7.78 15.93 5.00
C ILE A 144 -9.28 15.77 4.76
N ASN A 145 -9.66 14.67 4.12
CA ASN A 145 -11.04 14.25 4.08
C ASN A 145 -11.35 13.58 5.41
N ARG A 146 -12.23 14.19 6.22
CA ARG A 146 -12.73 13.56 7.45
C ARG A 146 -13.57 12.35 7.05
N TYR A 147 -13.00 11.16 7.16
CA TYR A 147 -13.74 9.92 7.05
C TYR A 147 -14.51 9.72 8.35
N GLY A 148 -15.75 10.20 8.40
CA GLY A 148 -16.63 10.05 9.55
C GLY A 148 -17.52 11.27 9.81
N ASN A 149 -18.83 11.00 9.80
CA ASN A 149 -19.92 11.66 10.55
C ASN A 149 -20.81 12.75 9.94
N ASN A 150 -20.70 13.17 8.67
CA ASN A 150 -21.56 14.28 8.20
C ASN A 150 -22.61 13.98 7.12
N LYS A 151 -22.89 12.73 6.74
CA LYS A 151 -24.15 12.41 6.03
C LYS A 151 -24.69 11.02 6.40
N PRO A 152 -25.97 10.89 6.73
CA PRO A 152 -26.64 9.60 6.80
C PRO A 152 -26.85 9.11 5.35
N SER A 153 -25.87 8.40 4.79
CA SER A 153 -26.11 7.63 3.57
C SER A 153 -26.40 6.19 3.96
N ASN A 154 -27.53 5.64 3.50
CA ASN A 154 -27.94 4.23 3.61
C ASN A 154 -27.01 3.25 2.85
N LYS A 155 -25.76 3.63 2.59
CA LYS A 155 -24.73 2.77 2.00
C LYS A 155 -23.68 2.48 3.08
N PRO A 156 -23.27 1.22 3.28
CA PRO A 156 -22.19 0.90 4.19
C PRO A 156 -20.96 1.75 3.83
N ASN A 157 -20.37 2.38 4.84
CA ASN A 157 -19.29 3.33 4.66
C ASN A 157 -18.04 2.56 4.19
N SER A 158 -17.86 2.46 2.87
CA SER A 158 -16.84 1.62 2.19
C SER A 158 -15.39 2.07 2.42
N GLN A 159 -15.19 3.06 3.30
CA GLN A 159 -13.92 3.68 3.66
C GLN A 159 -13.50 3.39 5.11
N ASN A 160 -14.27 2.57 5.85
CA ASN A 160 -13.90 2.11 7.19
C ASN A 160 -12.51 1.45 7.20
N GLY A 161 -11.68 1.81 8.18
CA GLY A 161 -10.34 1.23 8.40
C GLY A 161 -9.21 1.83 7.54
N ILE A 162 -9.46 2.90 6.78
CA ILE A 162 -8.41 3.65 6.06
C ILE A 162 -7.83 4.71 6.99
N ILE A 163 -6.51 4.72 7.17
CA ILE A 163 -5.78 5.72 7.97
C ILE A 163 -5.41 6.91 7.08
N PRO A 164 -5.97 8.12 7.31
CA PRO A 164 -5.69 9.27 6.47
C PRO A 164 -4.46 10.07 6.90
N TYR A 165 -3.70 10.55 5.92
CA TYR A 165 -2.55 11.44 6.09
C TYR A 165 -2.65 12.62 5.10
N LEU A 166 -2.28 13.82 5.56
CA LEU A 166 -2.22 15.02 4.72
C LEU A 166 -0.89 15.05 3.98
N SER A 167 -0.91 15.27 2.67
CA SER A 167 0.28 15.54 1.86
C SER A 167 -0.03 16.44 0.68
N ASN A 168 0.52 17.66 0.72
CA ASN A 168 0.43 18.68 -0.31
C ASN A 168 1.77 19.46 -0.41
N ASP A 169 1.82 20.48 -1.27
CA ASP A 169 3.05 21.25 -1.50
C ASP A 169 3.59 21.97 -0.25
N LYS A 170 2.75 22.27 0.75
CA LYS A 170 3.16 22.96 1.99
C LYS A 170 3.50 22.01 3.12
N TYR A 171 2.82 20.87 3.19
CA TYR A 171 2.85 20.01 4.36
C TYR A 171 2.69 18.54 4.00
N CYS A 172 3.43 17.67 4.70
CA CYS A 172 3.37 16.22 4.53
C CYS A 172 3.47 15.56 5.90
N HIS A 173 2.39 14.90 6.34
CA HIS A 173 2.42 14.06 7.53
C HIS A 173 3.41 12.91 7.35
N ILE A 174 3.95 12.44 8.48
CA ILE A 174 4.78 11.24 8.54
C ILE A 174 3.92 10.09 9.08
N CYS A 175 3.76 9.05 8.27
CA CYS A 175 3.16 7.80 8.71
C CYS A 175 4.18 6.96 9.49
N ASN A 176 3.98 6.81 10.79
CA ASN A 176 4.84 5.97 11.63
C ASN A 176 4.40 4.50 11.52
N LEU A 177 5.17 3.69 10.79
CA LEU A 177 4.87 2.27 10.57
C LEU A 177 4.81 1.49 11.87
N ASP A 178 5.74 1.72 12.81
CA ASP A 178 5.74 1.04 14.09
C ASP A 178 4.48 1.34 14.91
N ALA A 179 3.91 2.54 14.79
CA ALA A 179 2.72 2.93 15.55
C ALA A 179 1.43 2.31 14.97
N ILE A 180 1.32 2.19 13.65
CA ILE A 180 0.13 1.60 13.02
C ILE A 180 0.21 0.08 12.93
N CYS A 181 1.41 -0.50 13.03
CA CYS A 181 1.65 -1.95 12.97
C CYS A 181 1.92 -2.52 14.37
N ASN A 182 0.89 -2.52 15.23
CA ASN A 182 0.93 -3.13 16.56
C ASN A 182 0.29 -4.53 16.58
#